data_AF-A0A0P7C0X0-F1
#
_entry.id   AF-A0A0P7C0X0-F1
#
_cell.length_a   1.000
_cell.length_b   1.000
_cell.length_c   1.000
_cell.angle_alpha   90.00
_cell.angle_beta   90.00
_cell.angle_gamma   90.00
#
_symmetry.space_group_name_H-M   'P 1'
#
loop_
_entity.id
_entity.type
_entity.pdbx_description
1 polymer ?
#
loop_
_entity_poly.entity_id
_entity_poly.type
_entity_poly.pdbx_seq_one_letter_code
_entity_poly.pdbx_strand_id
1 'polypeptide(L)'
;MKKSISLLFTALLIYACSSPQNDEETRLSDTLQINNTTPEVPTSGEVVDKSEPEFKIKVEELDYQPRSYLSVEYDGKVFPLDSMDGTAEIINPEQYQSMEIPENASTACGGWWAGGGTYYFINSTETVVSIYKGFQDEGFPGFNWALFKELNR
;
A
#
# COMPACT_ATOMS: atom_id res chain seq x y z
N MET A 1 22.81 -47.91 -20.49
CA MET A 1 22.15 -47.51 -21.75
C MET A 1 22.24 -46.00 -21.89
N LYS A 2 22.82 -45.52 -23.01
CA LYS A 2 22.97 -44.10 -23.34
C LYS A 2 21.62 -43.52 -23.81
N LYS A 3 21.34 -42.25 -23.49
CA LYS A 3 20.74 -41.27 -24.41
C LYS A 3 20.91 -39.85 -23.82
N SER A 4 21.82 -39.11 -24.43
CA SER A 4 21.96 -37.65 -24.36
C SER A 4 21.09 -36.99 -25.43
N ILE A 5 20.50 -35.84 -25.12
CA ILE A 5 19.93 -34.78 -26.00
C ILE A 5 19.79 -33.60 -24.99
N SER A 6 20.65 -32.58 -24.90
CA SER A 6 21.09 -31.54 -25.84
C SER A 6 19.94 -30.89 -26.60
N LEU A 7 19.54 -29.68 -26.19
CA LEU A 7 19.54 -28.50 -27.08
C LEU A 7 19.31 -27.22 -26.26
N LEU A 8 20.30 -26.32 -26.32
CA LEU A 8 20.14 -24.90 -26.01
C LEU A 8 19.14 -24.27 -26.98
N PHE A 9 18.27 -23.40 -26.49
CA PHE A 9 17.66 -22.35 -27.31
C PHE A 9 17.83 -21.00 -26.64
N THR A 10 18.89 -20.32 -27.05
CA THR A 10 19.11 -18.89 -26.87
C THR A 10 18.30 -18.18 -27.97
N ALA A 11 17.37 -17.31 -27.60
CA ALA A 11 16.78 -16.35 -28.54
C ALA A 11 16.66 -14.99 -27.84
N LEU A 12 17.68 -14.17 -28.11
CA LEU A 12 17.79 -12.75 -27.85
C LEU A 12 16.88 -12.02 -28.86
N LEU A 13 15.91 -11.23 -28.39
CA LEU A 13 15.18 -10.29 -29.24
C LEU A 13 15.30 -8.89 -28.63
N ILE A 14 16.25 -8.15 -29.18
CA ILE A 14 16.47 -6.72 -29.00
C ILE A 14 15.48 -6.03 -29.93
N TYR A 15 14.54 -5.25 -29.40
CA TYR A 15 13.76 -4.32 -30.20
C TYR A 15 14.24 -2.90 -29.88
N ALA A 16 15.02 -2.35 -30.81
CA ALA A 16 15.37 -0.94 -30.86
C ALA A 16 14.27 -0.18 -31.62
N CYS A 17 13.84 0.95 -31.07
CA CYS A 17 13.29 2.04 -31.86
C CYS A 17 13.79 3.37 -31.29
N SER A 18 14.76 3.94 -32.00
CA SER A 18 15.26 5.32 -31.96
C SER A 18 14.25 6.27 -32.61
N SER A 19 13.95 7.47 -32.09
CA SER A 19 14.56 8.78 -32.45
C SER A 19 13.49 9.89 -32.28
N PRO A 20 13.78 11.21 -32.40
CA PRO A 20 14.94 12.01 -32.01
C PRO A 20 14.56 13.31 -31.23
N GLN A 21 15.61 14.07 -30.88
CA GLN A 21 15.67 15.38 -30.19
C GLN A 21 14.85 16.51 -30.84
N ASN A 22 14.48 17.51 -30.03
CA ASN A 22 14.53 18.91 -30.46
C ASN A 22 14.87 19.81 -29.26
N ASP A 23 16.00 20.49 -29.37
CA ASP A 23 16.43 21.58 -28.51
C ASP A 23 15.89 22.89 -29.09
N GLU A 24 15.34 23.81 -28.27
CA GLU A 24 15.45 25.24 -28.58
C GLU A 24 15.31 26.12 -27.33
N GLU A 25 16.41 26.82 -27.07
CA GLU A 25 16.62 27.97 -26.21
C GLU A 25 15.85 29.19 -26.76
N THR A 26 15.32 30.11 -25.92
CA THR A 26 15.43 31.59 -26.11
C THR A 26 14.72 32.40 -24.99
N ARG A 27 15.58 33.13 -24.27
CA ARG A 27 15.52 34.42 -23.54
C ARG A 27 14.30 35.38 -23.62
N LEU A 28 14.05 36.04 -22.46
CA LEU A 28 13.83 37.48 -22.14
C LEU A 28 12.94 38.33 -23.09
N SER A 29 11.94 39.13 -22.67
CA SER A 29 11.99 40.32 -21.78
C SER A 29 10.59 40.95 -21.62
N ASP A 30 10.45 41.85 -20.63
CA ASP A 30 9.61 43.07 -20.59
C ASP A 30 8.19 43.12 -19.95
N THR A 31 8.20 43.46 -18.65
CA THR A 31 7.61 44.65 -17.99
C THR A 31 6.31 45.31 -18.50
N LEU A 32 5.25 45.37 -17.66
CA LEU A 32 4.72 46.59 -16.97
C LEU A 32 3.33 46.38 -16.31
N GLN A 33 3.14 47.08 -15.20
CA GLN A 33 2.07 46.99 -14.18
C GLN A 33 0.75 47.68 -14.54
N ILE A 34 -0.39 47.24 -13.97
CA ILE A 34 -1.50 48.13 -13.54
C ILE A 34 -2.17 47.60 -12.24
N ASN A 35 -2.37 48.53 -11.30
CA ASN A 35 -2.88 48.40 -9.93
C ASN A 35 -4.39 48.09 -9.84
N ASN A 36 -4.84 47.53 -8.70
CA ASN A 36 -5.99 48.03 -7.91
C ASN A 36 -6.13 47.30 -6.55
N THR A 37 -6.62 48.04 -5.55
CA THR A 37 -6.51 47.78 -4.09
C THR A 37 -7.89 47.49 -3.45
N THR A 38 -7.98 46.41 -2.63
CA THR A 38 -8.80 46.20 -1.38
C THR A 38 -10.33 45.96 -1.49
N PRO A 39 -11.05 45.18 -0.61
CA PRO A 39 -10.70 44.52 0.69
C PRO A 39 -11.05 43.00 0.90
N GLU A 40 -10.30 42.38 1.83
CA GLU A 40 -10.48 41.26 2.81
C GLU A 40 -11.52 40.08 2.69
N VAL A 41 -10.96 38.84 2.66
CA VAL A 41 -11.20 37.57 3.47
C VAL A 41 -12.61 36.92 3.49
N PRO A 42 -12.81 35.57 3.59
CA PRO A 42 -11.92 34.41 3.87
C PRO A 42 -11.88 33.41 2.70
N THR A 43 -10.92 32.48 2.61
CA THR A 43 -10.87 31.26 3.40
C THR A 43 -9.47 30.71 3.21
N SER A 44 -8.66 30.83 4.26
CA SER A 44 -7.53 29.93 4.45
C SER A 44 -8.14 28.54 4.45
N GLY A 45 -8.06 27.85 3.31
CA GLY A 45 -8.36 26.43 3.26
C GLY A 45 -7.53 25.81 4.35
N GLU A 46 -8.20 25.29 5.37
CA GLU A 46 -7.58 24.39 6.33
C GLU A 46 -6.94 23.30 5.48
N VAL A 47 -5.62 23.34 5.35
CA VAL A 47 -4.86 22.24 4.78
C VAL A 47 -5.03 21.15 5.82
N VAL A 48 -6.11 20.38 5.69
CA VAL A 48 -6.32 19.17 6.48
C VAL A 48 -5.12 18.31 6.13
N ASP A 49 -4.17 18.27 7.06
CA ASP A 49 -3.03 17.38 6.99
C ASP A 49 -3.61 15.96 7.00
N LYS A 50 -3.82 15.41 5.80
CA LYS A 50 -4.44 14.11 5.62
C LYS A 50 -3.47 13.10 6.19
N SER A 51 -3.78 12.59 7.38
CA SER A 51 -2.90 11.64 8.04
C SER A 51 -2.93 10.32 7.27
N GLU A 52 -1.76 9.73 7.03
CA GLU A 52 -1.70 8.39 6.44
C GLU A 52 -2.44 7.37 7.32
N PRO A 53 -3.13 6.39 6.71
CA PRO A 53 -3.86 5.40 7.46
C PRO A 53 -2.91 4.45 8.19
N GLU A 54 -3.19 4.22 9.48
CA GLU A 54 -2.37 3.39 10.35
C GLU A 54 -3.22 2.31 11.03
N PHE A 55 -2.68 1.10 11.17
CA PHE A 55 -3.31 0.07 11.98
C PHE A 55 -3.14 0.36 13.47
N LYS A 56 -4.24 0.27 14.22
CA LYS A 56 -4.22 0.19 15.68
C LYS A 56 -4.61 -1.22 16.08
N ILE A 57 -3.77 -1.83 16.90
CA ILE A 57 -3.86 -3.24 17.28
C ILE A 57 -4.06 -3.32 18.79
N LYS A 58 -5.11 -4.03 19.21
CA LYS A 58 -5.30 -4.43 20.59
C LYS A 58 -5.28 -5.94 20.67
N VAL A 59 -4.38 -6.49 21.48
CA VAL A 59 -4.28 -7.94 21.70
C VAL A 59 -4.87 -8.28 23.06
N GLU A 60 -5.68 -9.32 23.10
CA GLU A 60 -6.23 -9.93 24.31
C GLU A 60 -5.96 -11.43 24.29
N GLU A 61 -5.85 -12.05 25.46
CA GLU A 61 -5.80 -13.51 25.59
C GLU A 61 -7.12 -14.00 26.17
N LEU A 62 -7.83 -14.84 25.44
CA LEU A 62 -9.11 -15.44 25.84
C LEU A 62 -8.96 -16.95 25.81
N ASP A 63 -9.12 -17.61 26.96
CA ASP A 63 -8.99 -19.07 27.08
C ASP A 63 -7.69 -19.63 26.47
N TYR A 64 -6.56 -18.97 26.72
CA TYR A 64 -5.23 -19.30 26.16
C TYR A 64 -5.10 -19.14 24.64
N GLN A 65 -6.07 -18.48 24.01
CA GLN A 65 -6.03 -18.10 22.61
C GLN A 65 -5.78 -16.58 22.50
N PRO A 66 -4.65 -16.14 21.92
CA PRO A 66 -4.46 -14.74 21.60
C PRO A 66 -5.46 -14.33 20.51
N ARG A 67 -6.11 -13.19 20.70
CA ARG A 67 -6.99 -12.56 19.74
C ARG A 67 -6.62 -11.10 19.59
N SER A 68 -6.45 -10.69 18.35
CA SER A 68 -6.16 -9.30 17.98
C SER A 68 -7.41 -8.63 17.43
N TYR A 69 -7.71 -7.44 17.91
CA TYR A 69 -8.76 -6.56 17.42
C TYR A 69 -8.11 -5.41 16.65
N LEU A 70 -8.51 -5.24 15.40
CA LEU A 70 -7.90 -4.28 14.50
C LEU A 70 -8.83 -3.10 14.25
N SER A 71 -8.23 -1.92 14.17
CA SER A 71 -8.86 -0.74 13.58
C SER A 71 -7.87 -0.01 12.69
N VAL A 72 -8.39 0.83 11.81
CA VAL A 72 -7.60 1.77 11.02
C VAL A 72 -7.92 3.18 11.50
N GLU A 73 -6.88 3.94 11.79
CA GLU A 73 -6.99 5.36 12.10
C GLU A 73 -6.52 6.17 10.89
N TYR A 74 -7.35 7.12 10.42
CA TYR A 74 -6.97 8.12 9.43
C TYR A 74 -7.87 9.35 9.55
N ASP A 75 -7.32 10.53 9.26
CA ASP A 75 -8.00 11.84 9.36
C ASP A 75 -8.71 12.04 10.72
N GLY A 76 -8.06 11.61 11.80
CA GLY A 76 -8.56 11.68 13.17
C GLY A 76 -9.78 10.78 13.48
N LYS A 77 -10.15 9.90 12.56
CA LYS A 77 -11.26 8.95 12.71
C LYS A 77 -10.73 7.53 12.88
N VAL A 78 -11.40 6.75 13.72
CA VAL A 78 -11.08 5.34 13.96
C VAL A 78 -12.17 4.46 13.35
N PHE A 79 -11.76 3.55 12.49
CA PHE A 79 -12.64 2.61 11.79
C PHE A 79 -12.34 1.19 12.27
N PRO A 80 -13.24 0.56 13.04
CA PRO A 80 -13.04 -0.83 13.43
C PRO A 80 -13.06 -1.73 12.18
N LEU A 81 -12.18 -2.73 12.20
CA LEU A 81 -12.15 -3.85 11.27
C LEU A 81 -12.69 -5.10 12.00
N ASP A 82 -12.12 -6.25 11.67
CA ASP A 82 -12.43 -7.54 12.26
C ASP A 82 -11.44 -7.87 13.39
N SER A 83 -11.75 -8.94 14.12
CA SER A 83 -10.77 -9.62 14.95
C SER A 83 -10.08 -10.75 14.19
N MET A 84 -8.91 -11.16 14.66
CA MET A 84 -8.20 -12.34 14.17
C MET A 84 -7.61 -13.11 15.34
N ASP A 85 -7.54 -14.42 15.19
CA ASP A 85 -6.77 -15.25 16.12
C ASP A 85 -5.28 -15.04 15.88
N GLY A 86 -4.49 -15.07 16.95
CA GLY A 86 -3.08 -14.72 16.93
C GLY A 86 -2.79 -13.31 17.45
N THR A 87 -1.52 -13.08 17.73
CA THR A 87 -0.95 -11.77 18.06
C THR A 87 -0.60 -11.07 16.76
N ALA A 88 -1.36 -10.05 16.39
CA ALA A 88 -1.09 -9.26 15.21
C ALA A 88 0.04 -8.27 15.49
N GLU A 89 0.96 -8.14 14.55
CA GLU A 89 2.07 -7.20 14.60
C GLU A 89 2.14 -6.42 13.28
N ILE A 90 2.77 -5.25 13.33
CA ILE A 90 3.07 -4.49 12.11
C ILE A 90 4.16 -5.24 11.33
N ILE A 91 3.94 -5.42 10.04
CA ILE A 91 4.85 -6.11 9.14
C ILE A 91 5.84 -5.08 8.59
N ASN A 92 7.13 -5.40 8.61
CA ASN A 92 8.15 -4.54 8.03
C ASN A 92 8.03 -4.56 6.49
N PRO A 93 8.10 -3.40 5.80
CA PRO A 93 8.14 -3.33 4.34
C PRO A 93 9.14 -4.28 3.65
N GLU A 94 10.27 -4.60 4.29
CA GLU A 94 11.25 -5.58 3.78
C GLU A 94 10.65 -6.99 3.57
N GLN A 95 9.58 -7.31 4.30
CA GLN A 95 8.90 -8.61 4.22
C GLN A 95 7.80 -8.62 3.17
N TYR A 96 7.38 -7.47 2.64
CA TYR A 96 6.20 -7.37 1.78
C TYR A 96 6.27 -8.28 0.56
N GLN A 97 7.39 -8.27 -0.16
CA GLN A 97 7.58 -9.11 -1.34
C GLN A 97 7.42 -10.60 -1.03
N SER A 98 7.97 -11.06 0.10
CA SER A 98 7.89 -12.46 0.53
C SER A 98 6.47 -12.87 0.96
N MET A 99 5.63 -11.89 1.30
CA MET A 99 4.25 -12.08 1.72
C MET A 99 3.24 -11.72 0.62
N GLU A 100 3.72 -11.51 -0.61
CA GLU A 100 2.89 -11.10 -1.76
C GLU A 100 2.11 -9.79 -1.50
N ILE A 101 2.61 -8.95 -0.60
CA ILE A 101 2.08 -7.61 -0.32
C ILE A 101 2.72 -6.64 -1.34
N PRO A 102 1.93 -5.74 -1.96
CA PRO A 102 2.48 -4.73 -2.86
C PRO A 102 3.50 -3.82 -2.17
N GLU A 103 4.62 -3.52 -2.83
CA GLU A 103 5.68 -2.65 -2.28
C GLU A 103 5.17 -1.23 -1.95
N ASN A 104 4.11 -0.79 -2.63
CA ASN A 104 3.49 0.51 -2.42
C ASN A 104 2.36 0.49 -1.37
N ALA A 105 2.16 -0.60 -0.64
CA ALA A 105 1.21 -0.64 0.47
C ALA A 105 1.67 0.31 1.59
N SER A 106 0.76 1.13 2.10
CA SER A 106 1.06 2.17 3.10
C SER A 106 1.49 1.55 4.43
N THR A 107 0.82 0.46 4.83
CA THR A 107 1.14 -0.32 6.03
C THR A 107 0.54 -1.71 5.92
N ALA A 108 1.10 -2.67 6.64
CA ALA A 108 0.57 -4.03 6.74
C ALA A 108 0.69 -4.55 8.18
N CYS A 109 -0.23 -5.42 8.56
CA CYS A 109 -0.19 -6.12 9.83
C CYS A 109 -0.72 -7.55 9.69
N GLY A 110 -0.43 -8.39 10.66
CA GLY A 110 -1.02 -9.71 10.73
C GLY A 110 -0.34 -10.57 11.76
N GLY A 111 -0.80 -11.80 11.86
CA GLY A 111 -0.34 -12.73 12.88
C GLY A 111 -0.67 -14.16 12.53
N TRP A 112 0.06 -15.06 13.17
CA TRP A 112 -0.01 -16.49 12.97
C TRP A 112 -0.45 -17.18 14.25
N TRP A 113 -1.36 -18.14 14.14
CA TRP A 113 -1.83 -18.94 15.24
C TRP A 113 -2.28 -20.32 14.77
N ALA A 114 -1.82 -21.36 15.48
CA ALA A 114 -2.27 -22.74 15.31
C ALA A 114 -2.30 -23.25 13.85
N GLY A 115 -1.30 -22.86 13.04
CA GLY A 115 -1.14 -23.32 11.65
C GLY A 115 -1.84 -22.46 10.60
N GLY A 116 -2.49 -21.37 11.00
CA GLY A 116 -3.07 -20.39 10.08
C GLY A 116 -2.68 -18.96 10.44
N GLY A 117 -2.65 -18.10 9.44
CA GLY A 117 -2.35 -16.69 9.59
C GLY A 117 -3.35 -15.81 8.89
N THR A 118 -3.76 -14.74 9.56
CA THR A 118 -4.58 -13.68 8.98
C THR A 118 -3.75 -12.41 8.87
N TYR A 119 -3.79 -11.79 7.70
CA TYR A 119 -2.97 -10.65 7.36
C TYR A 119 -3.80 -9.56 6.71
N TYR A 120 -3.36 -8.32 6.83
CA TYR A 120 -3.98 -7.15 6.25
C TYR A 120 -2.93 -6.21 5.69
N PHE A 121 -3.25 -5.54 4.61
CA PHE A 121 -2.49 -4.37 4.16
C PHE A 121 -3.43 -3.26 3.69
N ILE A 122 -2.91 -2.04 3.72
CA ILE A 122 -3.62 -0.85 3.25
C ILE A 122 -2.95 -0.36 1.97
N ASN A 123 -3.76 -0.04 0.97
CA ASN A 123 -3.35 0.73 -0.18
C ASN A 123 -4.20 2.01 -0.21
N SER A 124 -3.57 3.16 0.04
CA SER A 124 -4.25 4.46 0.07
C SER A 124 -4.03 5.23 -1.22
N THR A 125 -5.10 5.89 -1.66
CA THR A 125 -5.08 6.95 -2.67
C THR A 125 -5.49 8.27 -2.02
N GLU A 126 -5.62 9.33 -2.81
CA GLU A 126 -6.08 10.63 -2.31
C GLU A 126 -7.53 10.60 -1.79
N THR A 127 -8.36 9.69 -2.30
CA THR A 127 -9.82 9.64 -2.08
C THR A 127 -10.31 8.35 -1.44
N VAL A 128 -9.56 7.25 -1.58
CA VAL A 128 -9.97 5.93 -1.10
C VAL A 128 -8.85 5.27 -0.32
N VAL A 129 -9.19 4.69 0.82
CA VAL A 129 -8.35 3.77 1.60
C VAL A 129 -8.89 2.36 1.40
N SER A 130 -8.18 1.54 0.62
CA SER A 130 -8.55 0.15 0.35
C SER A 130 -7.77 -0.77 1.28
N ILE A 131 -8.49 -1.62 2.01
CA ILE A 131 -7.94 -2.57 2.98
C ILE A 131 -8.13 -3.96 2.41
N TYR A 132 -7.04 -4.70 2.32
CA TYR A 132 -7.04 -6.09 1.84
C TYR A 132 -6.85 -7.03 3.02
N LYS A 133 -7.48 -8.20 2.96
CA LYS A 133 -7.33 -9.29 3.93
C LYS A 133 -6.78 -10.51 3.20
N GLY A 134 -5.77 -11.13 3.80
CA GLY A 134 -5.12 -12.33 3.31
C GLY A 134 -5.19 -13.44 4.35
N PHE A 135 -5.27 -14.68 3.87
CA PHE A 135 -5.15 -15.87 4.71
C PHE A 135 -4.05 -16.77 4.17
N GLN A 136 -3.24 -17.30 5.07
CA GLN A 136 -2.20 -18.30 4.83
C GLN A 136 -2.41 -19.47 5.79
N ASP A 137 -2.13 -20.68 5.33
CA ASP A 137 -2.30 -21.92 6.10
C ASP A 137 -1.14 -22.87 5.81
N GLU A 138 -0.73 -23.69 6.77
CA GLU A 138 0.35 -24.68 6.59
C GLU A 138 0.10 -25.63 5.41
N GLY A 139 -1.17 -25.89 5.08
CA GLY A 139 -1.59 -26.79 4.01
C GLY A 139 -1.48 -26.20 2.60
N PHE A 140 -1.32 -24.88 2.44
CA PHE A 140 -1.38 -24.22 1.14
C PHE A 140 -0.31 -23.15 0.96
N PRO A 141 0.47 -23.19 -0.14
CA PRO A 141 1.44 -22.15 -0.42
C PRO A 141 0.75 -20.84 -0.84
N GLY A 142 1.35 -19.72 -0.45
CA GLY A 142 0.94 -18.38 -0.86
C GLY A 142 -0.11 -17.73 0.03
N PHE A 143 -0.52 -16.52 -0.35
CA PHE A 143 -1.49 -15.71 0.38
C PHE A 143 -2.76 -15.52 -0.45
N ASN A 144 -3.92 -15.79 0.15
CA ASN A 144 -5.20 -15.58 -0.51
C ASN A 144 -5.71 -14.16 -0.24
N TRP A 145 -5.13 -13.16 -0.93
CA TRP A 145 -5.50 -11.76 -0.78
C TRP A 145 -6.85 -11.43 -1.44
N ALA A 146 -7.71 -10.72 -0.71
CA ALA A 146 -8.96 -10.17 -1.22
C ALA A 146 -9.21 -8.76 -0.67
N LEU A 147 -9.89 -7.91 -1.46
CA LEU A 147 -10.39 -6.64 -0.96
C LEU A 147 -11.38 -6.90 0.18
N PHE A 148 -11.10 -6.34 1.35
CA PHE A 148 -11.89 -6.54 2.55
C PHE A 148 -12.82 -5.35 2.84
N LYS A 149 -12.30 -4.13 2.73
CA LYS A 149 -13.05 -2.91 3.03
C LYS A 149 -12.48 -1.73 2.26
N GLU A 150 -13.35 -0.80 1.88
CA GLU A 150 -12.96 0.50 1.35
C GLU A 150 -13.54 1.60 2.24
N LEU A 151 -12.75 2.64 2.46
CA LEU A 151 -13.12 3.81 3.24
C LEU A 151 -12.89 5.05 2.39
N ASN A 152 -13.87 5.94 2.31
CA ASN A 152 -13.72 7.21 1.60
C ASN A 152 -12.99 8.21 2.50
N ARG A 153 -12.01 8.91 1.93
CA ARG A 153 -11.35 10.06 2.54
C ARG A 153 -12.20 11.32 2.40
#